data_AF-A0A1I6SFF1-F1
#
_entry.id   AF-A0A1I6SFF1-F1
#
_cell.length_a   1.000
_cell.length_b   1.000
_cell.length_c   1.000
_cell.angle_alpha   90.00
_cell.angle_beta   90.00
_cell.angle_gamma   90.00
#
_symmetry.space_group_name_H-M   'P 1'
#
loop_
_entity.id
_entity.type
_entity.pdbx_description
1 polymer ?
#
loop_
_entity_poly.entity_id
_entity_poly.type
_entity_poly.pdbx_seq_one_letter_code
_entity_poly.pdbx_strand_id
1 'polypeptide(L)'
;MPFTFAHPFFAVPLRRIKPKWVSVTGLILGSMSPDMEYFVAMEPYQSIGHSILGFLIQGLPLCIAFAFVFHYMIKPVLPKFLPSFGRMDQFVSDLCVDWKLDSARAWIVFLGSLLIGYWTHMFVDAWTHVGGIFVEWFPFLREYHGHSPLYSKLQIDFSIVGLLIPGLLLLYRYVRFIGMTRSTVKEKLAAPSTKIALWFVLLVTTSIVYKIKMMVIHHRHDFVSTVVVAPLSSLLFGFYVASLLYWAVKKQRVWYALGSLALIVAVIIALRVGSNLRDDLLSNGIPYKYLHPPKGVFDPLWNGFLICWSAALLLSSRIVTRSQHVVKGLFQLKQ
;
A
#
# COMPACT_ATOMS: atom_id res chain seq x y z
N MET A 1 -3.38 -1.49 -15.94
CA MET A 1 -2.90 -2.88 -16.08
C MET A 1 -3.51 -3.66 -14.94
N PRO A 2 -3.81 -4.96 -15.06
CA PRO A 2 -4.56 -5.70 -14.04
C PRO A 2 -3.82 -5.84 -12.70
N PHE A 3 -2.49 -5.69 -12.69
CA PHE A 3 -1.71 -5.81 -11.46
C PHE A 3 -1.03 -4.50 -11.04
N THR A 4 -1.62 -3.84 -10.03
CA THR A 4 -1.18 -2.55 -9.51
C THR A 4 0.31 -2.51 -9.11
N PHE A 5 0.83 -3.59 -8.50
CA PHE A 5 2.24 -3.64 -8.06
C PHE A 5 3.25 -3.73 -9.22
N ALA A 6 2.80 -3.90 -10.47
CA ALA A 6 3.66 -3.82 -11.65
C ALA A 6 3.93 -2.37 -12.10
N HIS A 7 3.01 -1.44 -11.85
CA HIS A 7 3.13 -0.04 -12.26
C HIS A 7 4.41 0.68 -11.78
N PRO A 8 4.92 0.44 -10.55
CA PRO A 8 6.18 1.01 -10.10
C PRO A 8 7.36 0.80 -11.06
N PHE A 9 7.38 -0.29 -11.83
CA PHE A 9 8.44 -0.54 -12.81
C PHE A 9 8.54 0.54 -13.88
N PHE A 10 7.42 1.14 -14.29
CA PHE A 10 7.39 2.19 -15.32
C PHE A 10 7.73 3.57 -14.74
N ALA A 11 7.55 3.77 -13.43
CA ALA A 11 7.84 5.03 -12.76
C ALA A 11 9.29 5.13 -12.27
N VAL A 12 9.80 4.09 -11.60
CA VAL A 12 11.09 4.09 -10.88
C VAL A 12 12.34 4.37 -11.75
N PRO A 13 12.41 3.98 -13.04
CA PRO A 13 13.55 4.29 -13.90
C PRO A 13 13.90 5.79 -13.97
N LEU A 14 12.92 6.69 -13.76
CA LEU A 14 13.14 8.13 -13.68
C LEU A 14 14.17 8.53 -12.60
N ARG A 15 14.32 7.74 -11.53
CA ARG A 15 15.37 7.96 -10.52
C ARG A 15 16.77 7.84 -11.10
N ARG A 16 16.99 7.00 -12.10
CA ARG A 16 18.32 6.88 -12.74
C ARG A 16 18.70 8.15 -13.48
N ILE A 17 17.71 8.92 -13.95
CA ILE A 17 17.92 10.14 -14.74
C ILE A 17 18.17 11.34 -13.81
N LYS A 18 17.37 11.51 -12.76
CA LYS A 18 17.44 12.70 -11.87
C LYS A 18 17.32 12.32 -10.37
N PRO A 19 18.31 11.64 -9.78
CA PRO A 19 18.20 11.06 -8.44
C PRO A 19 17.98 12.07 -7.30
N LYS A 20 18.40 13.32 -7.46
CA LYS A 20 18.21 14.40 -6.47
C LYS A 20 16.82 15.07 -6.55
N TRP A 21 16.05 14.77 -7.58
CA TRP A 21 14.79 15.45 -7.91
C TRP A 21 13.57 14.56 -7.77
N VAL A 22 13.77 13.26 -7.49
CA VAL A 22 12.68 12.30 -7.35
C VAL A 22 12.84 11.43 -6.09
N SER A 23 11.71 11.12 -5.48
CA SER A 23 11.57 10.19 -4.37
C SER A 23 11.08 8.86 -4.90
N VAL A 24 11.81 7.76 -4.67
CA VAL A 24 11.32 6.42 -5.05
C VAL A 24 10.02 6.08 -4.36
N THR A 25 9.90 6.38 -3.06
CA THR A 25 8.66 6.18 -2.32
C THR A 25 7.50 6.92 -3.01
N GLY A 26 7.74 8.16 -3.45
CA GLY A 26 6.74 8.94 -4.17
C GLY A 26 6.40 8.31 -5.53
N LEU A 27 7.39 7.94 -6.34
CA LEU A 27 7.15 7.30 -7.64
C LEU A 27 6.36 6.00 -7.51
N ILE A 28 6.74 5.13 -6.56
CA ILE A 28 6.07 3.85 -6.30
C ILE A 28 4.62 4.10 -5.86
N LEU A 29 4.41 4.85 -4.78
CA LEU A 29 3.06 5.03 -4.22
C LEU A 29 2.16 5.81 -5.17
N GLY A 30 2.68 6.83 -5.86
CA GLY A 30 1.94 7.56 -6.88
C GLY A 30 1.50 6.65 -8.02
N SER A 31 2.38 5.77 -8.50
CA SER A 31 2.05 4.82 -9.58
C SER A 31 1.05 3.73 -9.18
N MET A 32 0.82 3.55 -7.87
CA MET A 32 -0.18 2.62 -7.34
C MET A 32 -1.48 3.34 -6.94
N SER A 33 -1.45 4.68 -6.81
CA SER A 33 -2.53 5.43 -6.15
C SER A 33 -3.91 5.30 -6.80
N PRO A 34 -4.06 5.26 -8.14
CA PRO A 34 -5.38 5.14 -8.76
C PRO A 34 -6.12 3.87 -8.35
N ASP A 35 -5.38 2.80 -8.10
CA ASP A 35 -5.90 1.47 -7.77
C ASP A 35 -5.92 1.19 -6.25
N MET A 36 -5.45 2.11 -5.41
CA MET A 36 -5.40 1.86 -3.95
C MET A 36 -6.78 1.60 -3.35
N GLU A 37 -7.84 2.12 -3.97
CA GLU A 37 -9.23 1.83 -3.61
C GLU A 37 -9.52 0.33 -3.59
N TYR A 38 -8.93 -0.44 -4.53
CA TYR A 38 -9.13 -1.89 -4.58
C TYR A 38 -8.67 -2.59 -3.31
N PHE A 39 -7.53 -2.15 -2.78
CA PHE A 39 -6.93 -2.78 -1.61
C PHE A 39 -7.61 -2.37 -0.30
N VAL A 40 -8.14 -1.15 -0.24
CA VAL A 40 -8.91 -0.71 0.93
C VAL A 40 -10.31 -1.34 0.94
N ALA A 41 -10.97 -1.42 -0.22
CA ALA A 41 -12.26 -2.09 -0.38
C ALA A 41 -12.14 -3.63 -0.34
N MET A 42 -10.94 -4.15 -0.54
CA MET A 42 -10.62 -5.57 -0.72
C MET A 42 -11.40 -6.22 -1.88
N GLU A 43 -11.69 -5.46 -2.93
CA GLU A 43 -12.36 -5.90 -4.16
C GLU A 43 -12.03 -4.91 -5.30
N PRO A 44 -12.30 -5.22 -6.59
CA PRO A 44 -12.14 -4.31 -7.72
C PRO A 44 -13.08 -3.07 -7.73
N TYR A 45 -13.19 -2.39 -6.58
CA TYR A 45 -13.93 -1.15 -6.40
C TYR A 45 -13.15 0.08 -6.86
N GLN A 46 -13.78 0.90 -7.72
CA GLN A 46 -13.21 2.15 -8.20
C GLN A 46 -14.26 3.26 -8.15
N SER A 47 -13.92 4.39 -7.53
CA SER A 47 -14.70 5.62 -7.60
C SER A 47 -14.01 6.62 -8.53
N ILE A 48 -13.34 7.63 -8.00
CA ILE A 48 -12.70 8.71 -8.75
C ILE A 48 -11.17 8.61 -8.77
N GLY A 49 -10.56 7.51 -8.31
CA GLY A 49 -9.09 7.36 -8.20
C GLY A 49 -8.30 7.66 -9.49
N HIS A 50 -8.89 7.40 -10.66
CA HIS A 50 -8.32 7.71 -11.99
C HIS A 50 -8.56 9.15 -12.47
N SER A 51 -9.02 10.06 -11.61
CA SER A 51 -9.15 11.48 -11.89
C SER A 51 -8.14 12.30 -11.09
N ILE A 52 -7.83 13.51 -11.54
CA ILE A 52 -6.92 14.40 -10.79
C ILE A 52 -7.50 14.77 -9.42
N LEU A 53 -8.83 14.92 -9.32
CA LEU A 53 -9.51 15.15 -8.05
C LEU A 53 -9.32 13.95 -7.11
N GLY A 54 -9.51 12.72 -7.62
CA GLY A 54 -9.29 11.51 -6.85
C GLY A 54 -7.84 11.36 -6.40
N PHE A 55 -6.87 11.70 -7.25
CA PHE A 55 -5.46 11.78 -6.82
C PHE A 55 -5.29 12.72 -5.63
N LEU A 56 -5.87 13.93 -5.68
CA LEU A 56 -5.71 14.92 -4.62
C LEU A 56 -6.39 14.52 -3.30
N ILE A 57 -7.60 13.97 -3.34
CA ILE A 57 -8.42 13.74 -2.13
C ILE A 57 -8.45 12.29 -1.64
N GLN A 58 -8.10 11.31 -2.49
CA GLN A 58 -7.98 9.90 -2.13
C GLN A 58 -6.52 9.47 -2.17
N GLY A 59 -5.86 9.69 -3.30
CA GLY A 59 -4.49 9.26 -3.57
C GLY A 59 -3.46 9.85 -2.60
N LEU A 60 -3.43 11.18 -2.44
CA LEU A 60 -2.48 11.85 -1.57
C LEU A 60 -2.61 11.43 -0.09
N PRO A 61 -3.82 11.43 0.54
CA PRO A 61 -3.97 10.94 1.91
C PRO A 61 -3.48 9.50 2.09
N LEU A 62 -3.87 8.59 1.20
CA LEU A 62 -3.47 7.18 1.26
C LEU A 62 -1.97 7.01 1.06
N CYS A 63 -1.37 7.68 0.07
CA CYS A 63 0.06 7.61 -0.20
C CYS A 63 0.89 8.13 0.97
N ILE A 64 0.48 9.25 1.58
CA ILE A 64 1.14 9.78 2.77
C ILE A 64 1.01 8.78 3.91
N ALA A 65 -0.20 8.28 4.20
CA ALA A 65 -0.42 7.29 5.26
C ALA A 65 0.43 6.04 5.09
N PHE A 66 0.41 5.45 3.90
CA PHE A 66 1.20 4.27 3.58
C PHE A 66 2.70 4.52 3.60
N ALA A 67 3.19 5.69 3.17
CA ALA A 67 4.61 6.04 3.27
C ALA A 67 5.08 6.05 4.74
N PHE A 68 4.33 6.69 5.63
CA PHE A 68 4.67 6.76 7.06
C PHE A 68 4.58 5.38 7.74
N VAL A 69 3.48 4.65 7.52
CA VAL A 69 3.31 3.28 8.02
C VAL A 69 4.44 2.37 7.53
N PHE A 70 4.75 2.41 6.24
CA PHE A 70 5.79 1.58 5.68
C PHE A 70 7.16 1.93 6.24
N HIS A 71 7.60 3.18 6.14
CA HIS A 71 8.99 3.54 6.50
C HIS A 71 9.26 3.52 8.00
N TYR A 72 8.29 3.92 8.84
CA TYR A 72 8.51 4.01 10.28
C TYR A 72 8.08 2.76 11.04
N MET A 73 7.08 2.02 10.54
CA MET A 73 6.54 0.87 11.25
C MET A 73 6.93 -0.48 10.63
N ILE A 74 6.62 -0.70 9.35
CA ILE A 74 6.76 -2.02 8.71
C ILE A 74 8.22 -2.30 8.31
N LYS A 75 8.85 -1.39 7.57
CA LYS A 75 10.19 -1.55 6.99
C LYS A 75 11.26 -1.91 8.03
N PRO A 76 11.32 -1.30 9.23
CA PRO A 76 12.30 -1.70 10.26
C PRO A 76 12.06 -3.10 10.85
N VAL A 77 10.87 -3.67 10.65
CA VAL A 77 10.48 -5.00 11.13
C VAL A 77 10.65 -6.07 10.04
N LEU A 78 10.56 -5.70 8.75
CA LEU A 78 10.69 -6.63 7.61
C LEU A 78 11.87 -7.61 7.70
N PRO A 79 13.11 -7.18 8.03
CA PRO A 79 14.23 -8.12 8.20
C PRO A 79 13.97 -9.26 9.18
N LYS A 80 13.12 -9.02 10.20
CA LYS A 80 12.83 -9.99 11.27
C LYS A 80 11.81 -11.05 10.85
N PHE A 81 11.09 -10.85 9.74
CA PHE A 81 10.29 -11.90 9.12
C PHE A 81 11.14 -12.91 8.35
N LEU A 82 12.35 -12.54 7.93
CA LEU A 82 13.14 -13.39 7.06
C LEU A 82 13.99 -14.38 7.84
N PRO A 83 14.26 -15.58 7.28
CA PRO A 83 15.18 -16.52 7.89
C PRO A 83 16.60 -15.94 7.95
N SER A 84 17.37 -16.34 8.96
CA SER A 84 18.81 -16.03 9.01
C SER A 84 19.62 -16.94 8.09
N PHE A 85 19.01 -18.04 7.61
CA PHE A 85 19.58 -18.89 6.56
C PHE A 85 19.81 -18.07 5.29
N GLY A 86 20.96 -18.27 4.64
CA GLY A 86 21.35 -17.49 3.47
C GLY A 86 21.53 -15.99 3.73
N ARG A 87 21.49 -15.54 4.99
CA ARG A 87 21.64 -14.13 5.40
C ARG A 87 20.59 -13.20 4.78
N MET A 88 19.39 -13.73 4.52
CA MET A 88 18.27 -12.96 3.93
C MET A 88 17.84 -11.79 4.83
N ASP A 89 17.78 -12.02 6.14
CA ASP A 89 17.48 -10.96 7.11
C ASP A 89 18.51 -9.82 7.08
N GLN A 90 19.80 -10.14 6.98
CA GLN A 90 20.86 -9.14 6.85
C GLN A 90 20.77 -8.38 5.52
N PHE A 91 20.57 -9.09 4.40
CA PHE A 91 20.41 -8.47 3.09
C PHE A 91 19.28 -7.42 3.10
N VAL A 92 18.11 -7.79 3.63
CA VAL A 92 16.97 -6.86 3.70
C VAL A 92 17.21 -5.75 4.73
N SER A 93 17.92 -6.03 5.83
CA SER A 93 18.34 -5.00 6.77
C SER A 93 19.22 -3.94 6.10
N ASP A 94 20.16 -4.35 5.25
CA ASP A 94 21.05 -3.43 4.53
C ASP A 94 20.33 -2.60 3.45
N LEU A 95 19.20 -3.12 2.93
CA LEU A 95 18.32 -2.35 2.04
C LEU A 95 17.42 -1.34 2.80
N CYS A 96 17.29 -1.48 4.12
CA CYS A 96 16.45 -0.61 4.94
C CYS A 96 17.16 0.72 5.26
N VAL A 97 17.35 1.57 4.25
CA VAL A 97 17.91 2.91 4.42
C VAL A 97 16.89 3.87 5.04
N ASP A 98 17.33 4.78 5.90
CA ASP A 98 16.49 5.80 6.52
C ASP A 98 15.71 6.63 5.48
N TRP A 99 14.45 6.92 5.80
CA TRP A 99 13.59 7.81 5.02
C TRP A 99 13.11 8.95 5.92
N LYS A 100 13.25 10.18 5.43
CA LYS A 100 12.94 11.40 6.18
C LYS A 100 12.21 12.39 5.27
N LEU A 101 11.20 13.05 5.83
CA LEU A 101 10.51 14.20 5.26
C LEU A 101 10.59 15.36 6.24
N ASP A 102 11.81 15.86 6.44
CA ASP A 102 12.18 16.85 7.47
C ASP A 102 12.32 18.29 6.95
N SER A 103 12.21 18.48 5.63
CA SER A 103 12.34 19.80 4.99
C SER A 103 11.23 20.03 3.97
N ALA A 104 10.88 21.30 3.74
CA ALA A 104 9.94 21.69 2.69
C ALA A 104 10.37 21.15 1.31
N ARG A 105 11.68 21.16 1.02
CA ARG A 105 12.24 20.56 -0.20
C ARG A 105 11.96 19.06 -0.29
N ALA A 106 12.14 18.30 0.79
CA ALA A 106 11.87 16.87 0.79
C ALA A 106 10.37 16.59 0.53
N TRP A 107 9.48 17.39 1.10
CA TRP A 107 8.05 17.33 0.83
C TRP A 107 7.70 17.64 -0.62
N ILE A 108 8.24 18.72 -1.20
CA ILE A 108 8.01 19.08 -2.60
C ILE A 108 8.48 17.95 -3.54
N VAL A 109 9.67 17.40 -3.30
CA VAL A 109 10.20 16.27 -4.10
C VAL A 109 9.32 15.04 -3.94
N PHE A 110 8.86 14.73 -2.73
CA PHE A 110 7.97 13.59 -2.49
C PHE A 110 6.61 13.74 -3.18
N LEU A 111 5.93 14.87 -2.99
CA LEU A 111 4.62 15.15 -3.60
C LEU A 111 4.70 15.24 -5.12
N GLY A 112 5.74 15.91 -5.65
CA GLY A 112 6.00 15.93 -7.09
C GLY A 112 6.24 14.54 -7.66
N SER A 113 6.93 13.67 -6.92
CA SER A 113 7.13 12.28 -7.32
C SER A 113 5.87 11.43 -7.24
N LEU A 114 4.96 11.69 -6.29
CA LEU A 114 3.63 11.08 -6.26
C LEU A 114 2.85 11.43 -7.53
N LEU A 115 2.84 12.71 -7.92
CA LEU A 115 2.15 13.17 -9.12
C LEU A 115 2.75 12.56 -10.39
N ILE A 116 4.07 12.51 -10.50
CA ILE A 116 4.76 11.83 -11.61
C ILE A 116 4.38 10.35 -11.64
N GLY A 117 4.43 9.66 -10.48
CA GLY A 117 4.00 8.27 -10.36
C GLY A 117 2.56 8.07 -10.85
N TYR A 118 1.63 8.92 -10.39
CA TYR A 118 0.23 8.90 -10.82
C TYR A 118 0.11 9.03 -12.35
N TRP A 119 0.80 9.99 -12.96
CA TRP A 119 0.78 10.14 -14.41
C TRP A 119 1.39 8.96 -15.16
N THR A 120 2.42 8.31 -14.61
CA THR A 120 2.96 7.08 -15.22
C THR A 120 1.94 5.93 -15.16
N HIS A 121 1.12 5.84 -14.11
CA HIS A 121 0.02 4.89 -14.06
C HIS A 121 -0.99 5.16 -15.17
N MET A 122 -1.51 6.39 -15.22
CA MET A 122 -2.49 6.81 -16.24
C MET A 122 -1.97 6.61 -17.66
N PHE A 123 -0.68 6.91 -17.87
CA PHE A 123 -0.02 6.70 -19.16
C PHE A 123 -0.07 5.23 -19.56
N VAL A 124 0.37 4.31 -18.70
CA VAL A 124 0.38 2.88 -19.04
C VAL A 124 -1.03 2.32 -19.19
N ASP A 125 -1.99 2.81 -18.42
CA ASP A 125 -3.39 2.43 -18.57
C ASP A 125 -4.00 2.88 -19.90
N ALA A 126 -3.62 4.06 -20.39
CA ALA A 126 -4.09 4.57 -21.68
C ALA A 126 -3.67 3.71 -22.88
N TRP A 127 -2.62 2.88 -22.73
CA TRP A 127 -2.19 1.87 -23.73
C TRP A 127 -2.88 0.53 -23.59
N THR A 128 -3.39 0.21 -22.39
CA THR A 128 -3.71 -1.16 -22.01
C THR A 128 -5.19 -1.35 -21.73
N HIS A 129 -5.99 -0.32 -21.50
CA HIS A 129 -7.42 -0.47 -21.22
C HIS A 129 -8.31 -0.05 -22.40
N VAL A 130 -9.47 -0.71 -22.49
CA VAL A 130 -10.55 -0.29 -23.40
C VAL A 130 -10.93 1.16 -23.10
N GLY A 131 -11.06 1.99 -24.14
CA GLY A 131 -11.28 3.44 -24.00
C GLY A 131 -10.05 4.25 -23.59
N GLY A 132 -8.87 3.63 -23.47
CA GLY A 132 -7.61 4.33 -23.30
C GLY A 132 -7.26 5.17 -24.54
N ILE A 133 -6.76 6.38 -24.34
CA ILE A 133 -6.51 7.35 -25.44
C ILE A 133 -5.63 6.75 -26.53
N PHE A 134 -4.58 6.00 -26.17
CA PHE A 134 -3.69 5.38 -27.15
C PHE A 134 -4.34 4.19 -27.86
N VAL A 135 -5.18 3.41 -27.17
CA VAL A 135 -5.98 2.34 -27.79
C VAL A 135 -6.95 2.93 -28.83
N GLU A 136 -7.49 4.11 -28.56
CA GLU A 136 -8.36 4.83 -29.50
C GLU A 136 -7.59 5.41 -30.69
N TRP A 137 -6.40 5.99 -30.45
CA TRP A 137 -5.58 6.61 -31.49
C TRP A 137 -4.83 5.63 -32.39
N PHE A 138 -4.48 4.45 -31.87
CA PHE A 138 -3.70 3.45 -32.60
C PHE A 138 -4.55 2.20 -32.90
N PRO A 139 -5.15 2.09 -34.11
CA PRO A 139 -6.05 0.99 -34.45
C PRO A 139 -5.45 -0.41 -34.24
N PHE A 140 -4.14 -0.57 -34.46
CA PHE A 140 -3.45 -1.86 -34.29
C PHE A 140 -3.55 -2.42 -32.86
N LEU A 141 -3.79 -1.58 -31.84
CA LEU A 141 -3.99 -2.04 -30.46
C LEU A 141 -5.34 -2.76 -30.27
N ARG A 142 -6.32 -2.49 -31.15
CA ARG A 142 -7.64 -3.12 -31.16
C ARG A 142 -7.72 -4.33 -32.09
N GLU A 143 -6.68 -4.57 -32.88
CA GLU A 143 -6.61 -5.76 -33.73
C GLU A 143 -6.57 -7.02 -32.87
N TYR A 144 -7.36 -8.02 -33.28
CA TYR A 144 -7.44 -9.30 -32.60
C TYR A 144 -6.25 -10.17 -33.00
N HIS A 145 -5.49 -10.58 -32.00
CA HIS A 145 -4.47 -11.61 -32.17
C HIS A 145 -4.95 -12.86 -31.42
N GLY A 146 -5.56 -13.82 -32.11
CA GLY A 146 -6.22 -14.95 -31.46
C GLY A 146 -7.53 -14.53 -30.78
N HIS A 147 -7.71 -14.86 -29.49
CA HIS A 147 -8.99 -14.67 -28.79
C HIS A 147 -9.21 -13.30 -28.15
N SER A 148 -8.22 -12.40 -28.16
CA SER A 148 -8.32 -11.08 -27.54
C SER A 148 -7.59 -10.00 -28.32
N PRO A 149 -8.02 -8.72 -28.19
CA PRO A 149 -7.34 -7.60 -28.81
C PRO A 149 -5.97 -7.37 -28.18
N LEU A 150 -5.03 -6.79 -28.95
CA LEU A 150 -3.65 -6.59 -28.52
C LEU A 150 -3.53 -5.79 -27.21
N TYR A 151 -4.34 -4.75 -26.99
CA TYR A 151 -4.32 -3.97 -25.74
C TYR A 151 -4.56 -4.85 -24.50
N SER A 152 -5.41 -5.87 -24.62
CA SER A 152 -5.75 -6.79 -23.53
C SER A 152 -4.61 -7.78 -23.26
N LYS A 153 -3.79 -8.09 -24.26
CA LYS A 153 -2.56 -8.87 -24.06
C LYS A 153 -1.48 -8.04 -23.40
N LEU A 154 -1.32 -6.79 -23.86
CA LEU A 154 -0.40 -5.84 -23.23
C LEU A 154 -0.70 -5.71 -21.74
N GLN A 155 -1.96 -5.63 -21.30
CA GLN A 155 -2.28 -5.69 -19.87
C GLN A 155 -1.51 -6.78 -19.09
N ILE A 156 -1.48 -8.00 -19.60
CA ILE A 156 -0.82 -9.15 -18.97
C ILE A 156 0.70 -9.06 -19.13
N ASP A 157 1.20 -8.85 -20.34
CA ASP A 157 2.64 -8.85 -20.65
C ASP A 157 3.37 -7.79 -19.81
N PHE A 158 2.77 -6.63 -19.73
CA PHE A 158 3.30 -5.45 -19.07
C PHE A 158 3.24 -5.64 -17.54
N SER A 159 2.22 -6.36 -17.03
CA SER A 159 2.17 -6.80 -15.61
C SER A 159 3.28 -7.81 -15.30
N ILE A 160 3.51 -8.79 -16.17
CA ILE A 160 4.58 -9.78 -16.03
C ILE A 160 5.94 -9.09 -16.00
N VAL A 161 6.22 -8.25 -17.00
CA VAL A 161 7.48 -7.49 -17.11
C VAL A 161 7.68 -6.61 -15.88
N GLY A 162 6.63 -5.90 -15.43
CA GLY A 162 6.67 -5.00 -14.29
C GLY A 162 6.94 -5.68 -12.95
N LEU A 163 6.75 -7.00 -12.84
CA LEU A 163 7.12 -7.78 -11.65
C LEU A 163 8.43 -8.55 -11.83
N LEU A 164 8.59 -9.22 -12.97
CA LEU A 164 9.70 -10.11 -13.24
C LEU A 164 11.02 -9.35 -13.22
N ILE A 165 11.10 -8.19 -13.87
CA ILE A 165 12.35 -7.44 -13.93
C ILE A 165 12.79 -6.93 -12.54
N PRO A 166 11.96 -6.24 -11.73
CA PRO A 166 12.33 -5.89 -10.36
C PRO A 166 12.69 -7.11 -9.50
N GLY A 167 11.98 -8.23 -9.66
CA GLY A 167 12.27 -9.49 -8.96
C GLY A 167 13.65 -10.05 -9.31
N LEU A 168 13.98 -10.13 -10.60
CA LEU A 168 15.29 -10.58 -11.08
C LEU A 168 16.41 -9.63 -10.62
N LEU A 169 16.19 -8.32 -10.62
CA LEU A 169 17.14 -7.34 -10.12
C LEU A 169 17.38 -7.52 -8.61
N LEU A 170 16.33 -7.78 -7.83
CA LEU A 170 16.45 -8.06 -6.40
C LEU A 170 17.23 -9.35 -6.15
N LEU A 171 16.93 -10.41 -6.91
CA LEU A 171 17.64 -11.68 -6.85
C LEU A 171 19.12 -11.54 -7.21
N TYR A 172 19.43 -10.82 -8.29
CA TYR A 172 20.81 -10.52 -8.68
C TYR A 172 21.56 -9.78 -7.57
N ARG A 173 20.93 -8.77 -6.95
CA ARG A 173 21.53 -8.05 -5.81
C ARG A 173 21.76 -8.96 -4.61
N TYR A 174 20.85 -9.88 -4.32
CA TYR A 174 20.99 -10.86 -3.25
C TYR A 174 22.14 -11.84 -3.50
N VAL A 175 22.23 -12.42 -4.71
CA VAL A 175 23.33 -13.33 -5.09
C VAL A 175 24.69 -12.62 -4.99
N ARG A 176 24.78 -11.36 -5.46
CA ARG A 176 25.98 -10.55 -5.27
C ARG A 176 26.29 -10.27 -3.82
N PHE A 177 25.29 -9.94 -3.01
CA PHE A 177 25.46 -9.70 -1.58
C PHE A 177 26.07 -10.90 -0.86
N ILE A 178 25.58 -12.12 -1.17
CA ILE A 178 26.16 -13.36 -0.65
C ILE A 178 27.60 -13.54 -1.14
N GLY A 179 27.86 -13.34 -2.43
CA GLY A 179 29.18 -13.56 -3.03
C GLY A 179 30.27 -12.58 -2.55
N MET A 180 29.92 -11.34 -2.21
CA MET A 180 30.89 -10.32 -1.77
C MET A 180 31.33 -10.51 -0.31
N THR A 181 30.54 -11.20 0.50
CA THR A 181 30.75 -11.16 1.94
C THR A 181 31.45 -12.42 2.46
N ARG A 182 32.78 -12.45 2.33
CA ARG A 182 33.64 -13.40 3.06
C ARG A 182 33.83 -12.92 4.50
N SER A 183 33.52 -13.79 5.46
CA SER A 183 34.05 -13.73 6.84
C SER A 183 33.72 -12.49 7.68
N THR A 184 32.50 -12.42 8.22
CA THR A 184 32.25 -12.00 9.62
C THR A 184 30.92 -12.61 10.04
N VAL A 185 30.91 -13.49 11.04
CA VAL A 185 29.67 -13.99 11.65
C VAL A 185 29.01 -12.81 12.36
N LYS A 186 28.05 -12.15 11.69
CA LYS A 186 27.17 -11.18 12.36
C LYS A 186 26.09 -11.95 13.12
N GLU A 187 25.83 -11.54 14.37
CA GLU A 187 24.80 -12.11 15.23
C GLU A 187 23.42 -12.13 14.56
N LYS A 188 22.56 -13.05 15.00
CA LYS A 188 21.17 -13.16 14.54
C LYS A 188 20.45 -11.82 14.80
N LEU A 189 19.82 -11.26 13.78
CA LEU A 189 19.13 -9.96 13.88
C LEU A 189 17.92 -9.99 14.84
N ALA A 190 17.31 -11.17 15.01
CA ALA A 190 16.22 -11.41 15.96
C ALA A 190 16.24 -12.87 16.44
N ALA A 191 15.75 -13.10 17.66
CA ALA A 191 15.58 -14.43 18.21
C ALA A 191 14.55 -15.25 17.39
N PRO A 192 14.71 -16.59 17.28
CA PRO A 192 13.76 -17.44 16.56
C PRO A 192 12.31 -17.29 17.05
N SER A 193 12.10 -17.15 18.37
CA SER A 193 10.78 -16.93 18.96
C SER A 193 10.12 -15.64 18.46
N THR A 194 10.88 -14.55 18.28
CA THR A 194 10.37 -13.31 17.68
C THR A 194 9.94 -13.52 16.24
N LYS A 195 10.73 -14.27 15.44
CA LYS A 195 10.38 -14.56 14.05
C LYS A 195 9.10 -15.40 13.96
N ILE A 196 8.97 -16.43 14.80
CA ILE A 196 7.78 -17.28 14.89
C ILE A 196 6.56 -16.45 15.30
N ALA A 197 6.68 -15.60 16.32
CA ALA A 197 5.58 -14.73 16.76
C ALA A 197 5.12 -13.77 15.66
N LEU A 198 6.06 -13.16 14.93
CA LEU A 198 5.75 -12.28 13.80
C LEU A 198 4.97 -13.01 12.69
N TRP A 199 5.43 -14.20 12.28
CA TRP A 199 4.73 -15.03 11.29
C TRP A 199 3.37 -15.50 11.77
N PHE A 200 3.28 -15.94 13.03
CA PHE A 200 2.02 -16.38 13.62
C PHE A 200 0.98 -15.26 13.59
N VAL A 201 1.33 -14.06 14.07
CA VAL A 201 0.42 -12.90 14.03
C VAL A 201 0.05 -12.55 12.59
N LEU A 202 1.03 -12.49 11.67
CA LEU A 202 0.78 -12.22 10.26
C LEU A 202 -0.25 -13.19 9.67
N LEU A 203 -0.05 -14.50 9.82
CA LEU A 203 -0.89 -15.53 9.23
C LEU A 203 -2.28 -15.58 9.88
N VAL A 204 -2.36 -15.44 11.22
CA VAL A 204 -3.63 -15.42 11.94
C VAL A 204 -4.45 -14.19 11.54
N THR A 205 -3.86 -12.98 11.59
CA THR A 205 -4.57 -11.77 11.18
C THR A 205 -5.00 -11.83 9.72
N THR A 206 -4.13 -12.27 8.81
CA THR A 206 -4.46 -12.43 7.39
C THR A 206 -5.66 -13.37 7.22
N SER A 207 -5.66 -14.51 7.90
CA SER A 207 -6.73 -15.50 7.82
C SER A 207 -8.06 -14.96 8.37
N ILE A 208 -8.02 -14.25 9.50
CA ILE A 208 -9.21 -13.66 10.12
C ILE A 208 -9.81 -12.59 9.20
N VAL A 209 -9.00 -11.64 8.72
CA VAL A 209 -9.47 -10.54 7.86
C VAL A 209 -10.02 -11.08 6.53
N TYR A 210 -9.35 -12.04 5.91
CA TYR A 210 -9.83 -12.68 4.70
C TYR A 210 -11.18 -13.37 4.93
N LYS A 211 -11.31 -14.19 5.99
CA LYS A 211 -12.58 -14.87 6.32
C LYS A 211 -13.71 -13.88 6.59
N ILE A 212 -13.44 -12.79 7.33
CA ILE A 212 -14.43 -11.74 7.58
C ILE A 212 -14.89 -11.10 6.25
N LYS A 213 -13.96 -10.75 5.35
CA LYS A 213 -14.32 -10.21 4.02
C LYS A 213 -15.23 -11.16 3.26
N MET A 214 -14.91 -12.46 3.25
CA MET A 214 -15.70 -13.47 2.55
C MET A 214 -17.09 -13.69 3.18
N MET A 215 -17.23 -13.54 4.50
CA MET A 215 -18.51 -13.68 5.19
C MET A 215 -19.40 -12.43 5.07
N VAL A 216 -18.81 -11.23 5.03
CA VAL A 216 -19.58 -9.98 5.09
C VAL A 216 -20.00 -9.48 3.69
N ILE A 217 -19.19 -9.73 2.65
CA ILE A 217 -19.39 -9.16 1.31
C ILE A 217 -19.67 -10.28 0.30
N HIS A 218 -20.88 -10.85 0.36
CA HIS A 218 -21.29 -12.01 -0.46
C HIS A 218 -21.58 -11.67 -1.94
N HIS A 219 -21.93 -10.41 -2.25
CA HIS A 219 -22.57 -10.08 -3.54
C HIS A 219 -21.60 -9.63 -4.66
N ARG A 220 -20.28 -9.67 -4.43
CA ARG A 220 -19.26 -9.17 -5.37
C ARG A 220 -18.00 -10.04 -5.43
N HIS A 221 -18.17 -11.35 -5.31
CA HIS A 221 -17.10 -12.32 -5.51
C HIS A 221 -16.82 -12.54 -7.00
N ASP A 222 -16.27 -11.53 -7.68
CA ASP A 222 -15.57 -11.83 -8.92
C ASP A 222 -14.27 -12.61 -8.59
N PHE A 223 -13.78 -13.39 -9.55
CA PHE A 223 -12.60 -14.25 -9.36
C PHE A 223 -11.38 -13.45 -8.91
N VAL A 224 -11.22 -12.23 -9.44
CA VAL A 224 -10.09 -11.33 -9.15
C VAL A 224 -10.14 -10.84 -7.71
N SER A 225 -11.31 -10.45 -7.21
CA SER A 225 -11.55 -10.04 -5.82
C SER A 225 -11.16 -11.16 -4.86
N THR A 226 -11.71 -12.35 -5.08
CA THR A 226 -11.58 -13.48 -4.15
C THR A 226 -10.17 -14.07 -4.14
N VAL A 227 -9.52 -14.18 -5.31
CA VAL A 227 -8.23 -14.89 -5.44
C VAL A 227 -7.03 -13.96 -5.35
N VAL A 228 -7.17 -12.70 -5.77
CA VAL A 228 -6.04 -11.77 -5.87
C VAL A 228 -6.16 -10.64 -4.85
N VAL A 229 -7.21 -9.83 -4.93
CA VAL A 229 -7.29 -8.57 -4.19
C VAL A 229 -7.49 -8.80 -2.69
N ALA A 230 -8.46 -9.62 -2.29
CA ALA A 230 -8.79 -9.86 -0.88
C ALA A 230 -7.68 -10.59 -0.11
N PRO A 231 -7.03 -11.65 -0.65
CA PRO A 231 -5.89 -12.29 0.02
C PRO A 231 -4.70 -11.34 0.16
N LEU A 232 -4.38 -10.58 -0.88
CA LEU A 232 -3.25 -9.65 -0.87
C LEU A 232 -3.48 -8.50 0.11
N SER A 233 -4.69 -7.93 0.13
CA SER A 233 -5.06 -6.87 1.08
C SER A 233 -5.02 -7.37 2.53
N SER A 234 -5.54 -8.57 2.78
CA SER A 234 -5.46 -9.24 4.08
C SER A 234 -4.01 -9.45 4.52
N LEU A 235 -3.13 -9.85 3.61
CA LEU A 235 -1.71 -10.07 3.89
C LEU A 235 -0.99 -8.76 4.25
N LEU A 236 -1.24 -7.68 3.48
CA LEU A 236 -0.70 -6.35 3.77
C LEU A 236 -1.17 -5.84 5.14
N PHE A 237 -2.45 -6.05 5.46
CA PHE A 237 -2.98 -5.71 6.78
C PHE A 237 -2.36 -6.58 7.90
N GLY A 238 -2.11 -7.86 7.63
CA GLY A 238 -1.37 -8.73 8.55
C GLY A 238 0.06 -8.24 8.83
N PHE A 239 0.78 -7.76 7.81
CA PHE A 239 2.11 -7.15 7.99
C PHE A 239 2.02 -5.88 8.85
N TYR A 240 0.99 -5.07 8.63
CA TYR A 240 0.69 -3.89 9.44
C TYR A 240 0.47 -4.27 10.92
N VAL A 241 -0.42 -5.22 11.22
CA VAL A 241 -0.73 -5.63 12.60
C VAL A 241 0.47 -6.26 13.29
N ALA A 242 1.18 -7.18 12.63
CA ALA A 242 2.37 -7.81 13.19
C ALA A 242 3.46 -6.79 13.51
N SER A 243 3.67 -5.80 12.65
CA SER A 243 4.65 -4.73 12.88
C SER A 243 4.20 -3.77 13.99
N LEU A 244 2.90 -3.43 14.05
CA LEU A 244 2.31 -2.61 15.10
C LEU A 244 2.51 -3.27 16.47
N LEU A 245 2.13 -4.54 16.61
CA LEU A 245 2.27 -5.28 17.87
C LEU A 245 3.74 -5.48 18.27
N TYR A 246 4.63 -5.72 17.31
CA TYR A 246 6.07 -5.80 17.59
C TYR A 246 6.59 -4.53 18.26
N TRP A 247 6.29 -3.37 17.68
CA TRP A 247 6.71 -2.09 18.26
C TRP A 247 6.01 -1.80 19.59
N ALA A 248 4.73 -2.17 19.71
CA ALA A 248 3.96 -1.98 20.92
C ALA A 248 4.56 -2.76 22.09
N VAL A 249 4.94 -4.02 21.89
CA VAL A 249 5.64 -4.81 22.92
C VAL A 249 7.01 -4.21 23.21
N LYS A 250 7.81 -3.90 22.17
CA LYS A 250 9.16 -3.37 22.32
C LYS A 250 9.22 -2.02 23.05
N LYS A 251 8.17 -1.20 22.93
CA LYS A 251 8.08 0.14 23.52
C LYS A 251 7.13 0.21 24.72
N GLN A 252 6.58 -0.92 25.17
CA GLN A 252 5.58 -1.01 26.25
C GLN A 252 4.33 -0.14 26.00
N ARG A 253 3.83 -0.16 24.76
CA ARG A 253 2.69 0.63 24.25
C ARG A 253 1.53 -0.22 23.73
N VAL A 254 1.31 -1.39 24.31
CA VAL A 254 0.27 -2.34 23.86
C VAL A 254 -1.12 -1.70 23.82
N TRP A 255 -1.50 -0.92 24.84
CA TRP A 255 -2.78 -0.21 24.86
C TRP A 255 -2.98 0.77 23.70
N TYR A 256 -1.92 1.45 23.26
CA TYR A 256 -1.98 2.34 22.11
C TYR A 256 -2.15 1.59 20.79
N ALA A 257 -1.55 0.41 20.66
CA ALA A 257 -1.75 -0.45 19.50
C ALA A 257 -3.19 -1.00 19.47
N LEU A 258 -3.71 -1.46 20.60
CA LEU A 258 -5.11 -1.91 20.72
C LEU A 258 -6.09 -0.78 20.40
N GLY A 259 -5.86 0.43 20.94
CA GLY A 259 -6.65 1.62 20.62
C GLY A 259 -6.59 2.00 19.14
N SER A 260 -5.42 1.84 18.50
CA SER A 260 -5.27 2.06 17.05
C SER A 260 -6.06 1.07 16.22
N LEU A 261 -6.06 -0.22 16.60
CA LEU A 261 -6.85 -1.26 15.93
C LEU A 261 -8.35 -1.03 16.14
N ALA A 262 -8.75 -0.65 17.36
CA ALA A 262 -10.14 -0.30 17.67
C ALA A 262 -10.60 0.90 16.84
N LEU A 263 -9.76 1.93 16.67
CA LEU A 263 -10.06 3.08 15.82
C LEU A 263 -10.26 2.67 14.35
N ILE A 264 -9.38 1.81 13.82
CA ILE A 264 -9.51 1.29 12.44
C ILE A 264 -10.84 0.54 12.27
N VAL A 265 -11.19 -0.34 13.22
CA VAL A 265 -12.47 -1.07 13.19
C VAL A 265 -13.65 -0.12 13.31
N ALA A 266 -13.58 0.90 14.18
CA ALA A 266 -14.63 1.90 14.33
C ALA A 266 -14.86 2.68 13.03
N VAL A 267 -13.80 3.04 12.30
CA VAL A 267 -13.90 3.70 10.98
C VAL A 267 -14.60 2.80 9.95
N ILE A 268 -14.32 1.49 9.94
CA ILE A 268 -15.02 0.52 9.08
C ILE A 268 -16.50 0.41 9.47
N ILE A 269 -16.80 0.29 10.77
CA ILE A 269 -18.18 0.19 11.27
C ILE A 269 -18.95 1.45 10.91
N ALA A 270 -18.35 2.64 11.07
CA ALA A 270 -18.97 3.92 10.72
C ALA A 270 -19.33 3.99 9.23
N LEU A 271 -18.43 3.53 8.33
CA LEU A 271 -18.75 3.42 6.90
C LEU A 271 -19.94 2.47 6.67
N ARG A 272 -19.96 1.31 7.33
CA ARG A 272 -21.03 0.31 7.15
C ARG A 272 -22.38 0.83 7.64
N VAL A 273 -22.42 1.42 8.84
CA VAL A 273 -23.63 2.04 9.40
C VAL A 273 -24.10 3.19 8.51
N GLY A 274 -23.18 4.07 8.08
CA GLY A 274 -23.51 5.18 7.19
C GLY A 274 -24.05 4.72 5.83
N SER A 275 -23.49 3.64 5.27
CA SER A 275 -23.97 3.05 4.02
C SER A 275 -25.38 2.46 4.18
N ASN A 276 -25.63 1.69 5.24
CA ASN A 276 -26.95 1.14 5.51
C ASN A 276 -27.98 2.25 5.75
N LEU A 277 -27.63 3.28 6.51
CA LEU A 277 -28.51 4.42 6.78
C LEU A 277 -28.83 5.21 5.50
N ARG A 278 -27.85 5.38 4.61
CA ARG A 278 -28.08 5.96 3.28
C ARG A 278 -29.09 5.12 2.51
N ASP A 279 -28.94 3.81 2.49
CA ASP A 279 -29.83 2.91 1.76
C ASP A 279 -31.26 2.93 2.36
N ASP A 280 -31.39 2.93 3.69
CA ASP A 280 -32.69 2.95 4.38
C ASP A 280 -33.43 4.29 4.24
N LEU A 281 -32.74 5.43 4.41
CA LEU A 281 -33.37 6.75 4.42
C LEU A 281 -33.64 7.32 3.03
N LEU A 282 -32.80 6.98 2.05
CA LEU A 282 -32.79 7.64 0.75
C LEU A 282 -33.23 6.70 -0.39
N SER A 283 -33.55 5.42 -0.14
CA SER A 283 -34.04 4.50 -1.18
C SER A 283 -35.41 4.87 -1.78
N ASN A 284 -36.25 5.59 -1.02
CA ASN A 284 -37.58 5.99 -1.48
C ASN A 284 -37.51 7.14 -2.48
N GLY A 285 -37.70 6.83 -3.77
CA GLY A 285 -37.84 7.83 -4.84
C GLY A 285 -36.53 8.38 -5.40
N ILE A 286 -35.37 8.02 -4.83
CA ILE A 286 -34.05 8.39 -5.38
C ILE A 286 -33.49 7.21 -6.18
N PRO A 287 -33.11 7.42 -7.46
CA PRO A 287 -32.54 6.34 -8.26
C PRO A 287 -31.26 5.74 -7.65
N TYR A 288 -31.14 4.41 -7.70
CA TYR A 288 -30.00 3.64 -7.16
C TYR A 288 -28.62 4.22 -7.51
N LYS A 289 -28.45 4.74 -8.73
CA LYS A 289 -27.19 5.35 -9.20
C LYS A 289 -26.73 6.59 -8.42
N TYR A 290 -27.62 7.25 -7.68
CA TYR A 290 -27.27 8.40 -6.82
C TYR A 290 -26.95 7.95 -5.38
N LEU A 291 -27.50 6.81 -4.98
CA LEU A 291 -27.19 6.15 -3.70
C LEU A 291 -25.87 5.40 -3.77
N HIS A 292 -25.63 4.70 -4.88
CA HIS A 292 -24.41 3.97 -5.19
C HIS A 292 -23.85 4.54 -6.50
N PRO A 293 -23.07 5.63 -6.43
CA PRO A 293 -22.49 6.26 -7.60
C PRO A 293 -21.67 5.24 -8.42
N PRO A 294 -21.81 5.25 -9.76
CA PRO A 294 -21.07 4.35 -10.62
C PRO A 294 -19.57 4.69 -10.64
N LYS A 295 -18.78 3.79 -11.22
CA LYS A 295 -17.35 4.01 -11.46
C LYS A 295 -17.11 5.38 -12.13
N GLY A 296 -16.15 6.14 -11.63
CA GLY A 296 -15.82 7.48 -12.09
C GLY A 296 -16.61 8.61 -11.42
N VAL A 297 -17.55 8.31 -10.53
CA VAL A 297 -18.37 9.31 -9.84
C VAL A 297 -17.99 9.39 -8.35
N PHE A 298 -17.96 10.62 -7.82
CA PHE A 298 -17.58 10.90 -6.44
C PHE A 298 -18.64 10.37 -5.45
N ASP A 299 -18.21 9.55 -4.48
CA ASP A 299 -19.02 9.12 -3.34
C ASP A 299 -18.54 9.81 -2.04
N PRO A 300 -19.34 10.72 -1.45
CA PRO A 300 -18.96 11.41 -0.22
C PRO A 300 -18.65 10.47 0.96
N LEU A 301 -19.44 9.39 1.14
CA LEU A 301 -19.26 8.46 2.27
C LEU A 301 -17.95 7.69 2.12
N TRP A 302 -17.68 7.18 0.91
CA TRP A 302 -16.45 6.47 0.62
C TRP A 302 -15.21 7.37 0.78
N ASN A 303 -15.27 8.60 0.27
CA ASN A 303 -14.16 9.55 0.38
C ASN A 303 -13.90 9.97 1.83
N GLY A 304 -14.97 10.23 2.61
CA GLY A 304 -14.85 10.50 4.04
C GLY A 304 -14.20 9.32 4.79
N PHE A 305 -14.60 8.09 4.46
CA PHE A 305 -13.97 6.89 5.00
C PHE A 305 -12.48 6.79 4.65
N LEU A 306 -12.07 7.01 3.39
CA LEU A 306 -10.66 6.94 2.98
C LEU A 306 -9.79 7.96 3.73
N ILE A 307 -10.31 9.16 3.99
CA ILE A 307 -9.61 10.20 4.77
C ILE A 307 -9.46 9.75 6.23
N CYS A 308 -10.55 9.30 6.87
CA CYS A 308 -10.51 8.79 8.24
C CYS A 308 -9.60 7.57 8.39
N TRP A 309 -9.63 6.66 7.42
CA TRP A 309 -8.77 5.48 7.35
C TRP A 309 -7.29 5.88 7.27
N SER A 310 -6.96 6.81 6.37
CA SER A 310 -5.61 7.34 6.22
C SER A 310 -5.11 8.03 7.51
N ALA A 311 -5.98 8.81 8.15
CA ALA A 311 -5.67 9.47 9.42
C ALA A 311 -5.44 8.47 10.55
N ALA A 312 -6.26 7.41 10.66
CA ALA A 312 -6.11 6.35 11.66
C ALA A 312 -4.77 5.60 11.49
N LEU A 313 -4.38 5.28 10.26
CA LEU A 313 -3.08 4.66 9.93
C LEU A 313 -1.90 5.56 10.26
N LEU A 314 -2.00 6.86 9.97
CA LEU A 314 -0.97 7.83 10.33
C LEU A 314 -0.81 7.93 11.86
N LEU A 315 -1.93 8.01 12.57
CA LEU A 315 -1.94 8.11 14.02
C LEU A 315 -1.28 6.89 14.67
N SER A 316 -1.65 5.69 14.22
CA SER A 316 -1.10 4.44 14.76
C SER A 316 0.41 4.35 14.60
N SER A 317 0.92 4.69 13.42
CA SER A 317 2.36 4.69 13.14
C SER A 317 3.09 5.68 14.07
N ARG A 318 2.54 6.88 14.28
CA ARG A 318 3.17 7.91 15.13
C ARG A 318 3.16 7.53 16.61
N ILE A 319 2.03 7.09 17.13
CA ILE A 319 1.89 6.80 18.56
C ILE A 319 2.74 5.59 18.96
N VAL A 320 2.85 4.58 18.11
CA VAL A 320 3.56 3.35 18.48
C VAL A 320 5.07 3.45 18.22
N THR A 321 5.53 4.15 17.17
CA THR A 321 6.95 4.16 16.78
C THR A 321 7.76 5.31 17.35
N ARG A 322 7.14 6.47 17.68
CA ARG A 322 7.87 7.66 18.13
C ARG A 322 8.57 7.39 19.46
N SER A 323 9.90 7.48 19.50
CA SER A 323 10.65 7.51 20.75
C SER A 323 10.12 8.65 21.62
N GLN A 324 9.74 8.35 22.87
CA GLN A 324 9.73 9.41 23.86
C GLN A 324 11.18 9.89 23.94
N HIS A 325 11.45 11.11 23.48
CA HIS A 325 12.29 11.93 24.33
C HIS A 325 11.54 11.93 25.65
N VAL A 326 12.07 11.21 26.63
CA VAL A 326 11.83 11.58 28.01
C VAL A 326 12.14 13.07 28.00
N VAL A 327 11.10 13.90 28.11
CA VAL A 327 11.27 15.28 28.51
C VAL A 327 11.94 15.13 29.87
N LYS A 328 13.28 15.15 29.89
CA LYS A 328 14.01 15.45 31.13
C LYS A 328 13.39 16.76 31.55
N GLY A 329 12.62 16.71 32.62
CA GLY A 329 11.77 17.80 33.05
C GLY A 329 12.54 19.10 33.02
N LEU A 330 11.85 20.17 32.66
CA LEU A 330 12.29 21.56 32.73
C LEU A 330 12.64 22.02 34.17
N PHE A 331 12.88 21.09 35.10
CA PHE A 331 13.28 21.30 36.49
C PHE A 331 14.40 20.32 36.87
N GLN A 332 15.57 20.44 36.23
CA GLN A 332 16.82 20.25 36.97
C GLN A 332 17.35 21.63 37.30
N LEU A 333 16.84 22.17 38.40
CA LEU A 333 17.49 23.27 39.11
C LEU A 333 18.91 22.82 39.45
N LYS A 334 19.86 23.71 39.14
CA LYS A 334 21.25 23.65 39.60
C LYS A 334 21.29 23.29 41.08
N GLN A 335 22.11 22.30 41.42
CA GLN A 335 22.96 22.36 42.61
C GLN A 335 24.40 22.23 42.13
#